data_AF-A0A645EEA6-F1
#
_entry.id   AF-A0A645EEA6-F1
#
_cell.length_a   1.000
_cell.length_b   1.000
_cell.length_c   1.000
_cell.angle_alpha   90.00
_cell.angle_beta   90.00
_cell.angle_gamma   90.00
#
_symmetry.space_group_name_H-M   'P 1'
#
loop_
_entity.id
_entity.type
_entity.pdbx_description
1 polymer ?
#
loop_
_entity_poly.entity_id
_entity_poly.type
_entity_poly.pdbx_seq_one_letter_code
_entity_poly.pdbx_strand_id
1 'polypeptide(L)'
;MYMIKLAHMVDDKLHARATGPYSLVTQQPLGGKAQNGGQRFGEMEVWALEAYGAAYTLSEVLTIKSDDIVGRTKTYEAIIKGRDIPAPGVPESFRVLKHELQALAIDVKMLDENDKEIDMKKIETEDVKQIVAVEATIDHKDEIVTEAEDELPEAIVGFDEEDYSDYGTKE
;
A
#
# COMPACT_ATOMS: atom_id res chain seq x y z
N MET A 1 49.07 -2.48 1.15
CA MET A 1 47.91 -1.61 0.88
C MET A 1 46.99 -1.71 2.10
N TYR A 2 46.64 -0.60 2.74
CA TYR A 2 45.73 -0.59 3.88
C TYR A 2 44.34 -0.16 3.38
N MET A 3 43.31 -0.97 3.65
CA MET A 3 41.92 -0.65 3.33
C MET A 3 41.08 -0.60 4.60
N ILE A 4 40.18 0.39 4.68
CA ILE A 4 39.26 0.59 5.79
C ILE A 4 37.86 0.16 5.35
N LYS A 5 37.19 -0.67 6.14
CA LYS A 5 35.79 -1.06 5.92
C LYS A 5 34.87 0.02 6.49
N LEU A 6 34.00 0.58 5.64
CA LEU A 6 32.94 1.49 6.05
C LEU A 6 31.69 0.71 6.47
N ALA A 7 30.93 1.23 7.43
CA ALA A 7 29.70 0.63 7.95
C ALA A 7 28.50 0.85 7.01
N HIS A 8 28.59 0.32 5.79
CA HIS A 8 27.54 0.39 4.78
C HIS A 8 27.37 -0.98 4.13
N MET A 9 26.77 -1.91 4.88
CA MET A 9 26.47 -3.24 4.41
C MET A 9 25.13 -3.25 3.65
N VAL A 10 24.97 -4.20 2.73
CA VAL A 10 23.71 -4.40 2.00
C VAL A 10 22.61 -4.88 2.95
N ASP A 11 22.98 -5.71 3.92
CA ASP A 11 22.08 -6.28 4.94
C ASP A 11 21.29 -5.17 5.67
N ASP A 12 21.94 -4.04 5.94
CA ASP A 12 21.30 -2.88 6.59
C ASP A 12 20.39 -2.08 5.64
N LYS A 13 20.64 -2.14 4.33
CA LYS A 13 20.01 -1.26 3.33
C LYS A 13 18.90 -1.91 2.51
N LEU A 14 18.92 -3.23 2.35
CA LEU A 14 17.90 -3.93 1.60
C LEU A 14 16.55 -3.84 2.35
N HIS A 15 15.50 -3.48 1.62
CA HIS A 15 14.14 -3.35 2.14
C HIS A 15 13.14 -3.67 1.02
N ALA A 16 12.14 -4.47 1.34
CA ALA A 16 11.06 -4.82 0.43
C ALA A 16 9.73 -4.73 1.17
N ARG A 17 8.69 -4.33 0.45
CA ARG A 17 7.35 -4.18 1.00
C ARG A 17 6.32 -4.67 -0.01
N ALA A 18 5.41 -5.53 0.44
CA ALA A 18 4.20 -5.92 -0.29
C ALA A 18 2.97 -5.18 0.25
N THR A 19 2.63 -5.41 1.51
CA THR A 19 1.59 -4.68 2.27
C THR A 19 2.19 -4.13 3.57
N GLY A 20 1.46 -3.31 4.33
CA GLY A 20 1.98 -2.74 5.58
C GLY A 20 1.09 -1.63 6.14
N PRO A 21 1.55 -0.90 7.17
CA PRO A 21 0.77 0.15 7.80
C PRO A 21 0.60 1.39 6.91
N TYR A 22 -0.48 2.12 7.16
CA TYR A 22 -0.88 3.33 6.44
C TYR A 22 -1.08 4.50 7.41
N SER A 23 -0.93 5.71 6.89
CA SER A 23 -1.22 6.94 7.62
C SER A 23 -2.72 7.04 7.93
N LEU A 24 -3.05 7.51 9.13
CA LEU A 24 -4.45 7.68 9.56
C LEU A 24 -5.21 8.68 8.68
N VAL A 25 -4.54 9.77 8.28
CA VAL A 25 -5.19 10.89 7.58
C VAL A 25 -5.21 10.69 6.08
N THR A 26 -4.03 10.54 5.46
CA THR A 26 -3.88 10.47 4.00
C THR A 26 -4.05 9.07 3.44
N GLN A 27 -4.12 8.04 4.30
CA GLN A 27 -4.19 6.63 3.90
C GLN A 27 -3.03 6.15 3.02
N GLN A 28 -1.97 6.96 2.91
CA GLN A 28 -0.76 6.60 2.18
C GLN A 28 0.11 5.65 2.99
N PRO A 29 0.92 4.81 2.32
CA PRO A 29 1.84 3.91 2.99
C PRO A 29 2.84 4.70 3.87
N LEU A 30 3.09 4.26 5.11
CA LEU A 30 4.05 4.95 5.99
C LEU A 30 5.48 4.95 5.42
N GLY A 31 6.32 5.88 5.87
CA GLY A 31 7.71 5.99 5.43
C GLY A 31 8.71 5.27 6.34
N GLY A 32 9.83 4.86 5.78
CA GLY A 32 11.00 4.36 6.53
C GLY A 32 11.05 2.84 6.73
N LYS A 33 12.26 2.28 6.64
CA LYS A 33 12.51 0.83 6.77
C LYS A 33 12.01 0.25 8.10
N ALA A 34 12.23 0.97 9.21
CA ALA A 34 11.84 0.52 10.55
C ALA A 34 10.32 0.37 10.76
N GLN A 35 9.49 1.02 9.93
CA GLN A 35 8.04 0.97 10.02
C GLN A 35 7.42 0.09 8.93
N ASN A 36 8.22 -0.77 8.28
CA ASN A 36 7.83 -1.47 7.05
C ASN A 36 7.23 -0.51 6.02
N GLY A 37 7.86 0.65 5.89
CA GLY A 37 7.40 1.74 5.07
C GLY A 37 7.57 1.49 3.58
N GLY A 38 6.81 2.24 2.77
CA GLY A 38 6.84 2.17 1.32
C GLY A 38 7.94 3.05 0.76
N GLN A 39 8.29 2.81 -0.51
CA GLN A 39 9.16 3.71 -1.25
C GLN A 39 8.38 4.95 -1.65
N ARG A 40 9.01 6.13 -1.53
CA ARG A 40 8.42 7.36 -2.05
C ARG A 40 8.54 7.34 -3.57
N PHE A 41 7.39 7.45 -4.23
CA PHE A 41 7.29 7.79 -5.64
C PHE A 41 7.06 9.30 -5.73
N GLY A 42 8.07 10.04 -6.17
CA GLY A 42 8.07 11.50 -6.18
C GLY A 42 7.68 12.09 -7.53
N GLU A 43 7.68 13.41 -7.58
CA GLU A 43 7.33 14.19 -8.77
C GLU A 43 8.25 13.88 -9.97
N MET A 44 9.55 13.66 -9.71
CA MET A 44 10.50 13.32 -10.76
C MET A 44 10.19 11.94 -11.39
N GLU A 45 9.79 10.97 -10.57
CA GLU A 45 9.40 9.65 -11.06
C GLU A 45 8.04 9.67 -11.78
N VAL A 46 7.12 10.54 -11.35
CA VAL A 46 5.86 10.82 -12.07
C VAL A 46 6.17 11.35 -13.47
N TRP A 47 7.02 12.37 -13.58
CA TRP A 47 7.42 12.92 -14.89
C TRP A 47 8.05 11.87 -15.79
N ALA A 48 8.84 10.95 -15.22
CA ALA A 48 9.42 9.86 -15.98
C ALA A 48 8.32 8.98 -16.61
N LEU A 49 7.33 8.54 -15.83
CA LEU A 49 6.22 7.71 -16.36
C LEU A 49 5.35 8.45 -17.36
N GLU A 50 5.09 9.74 -17.14
CA GLU A 50 4.37 10.59 -18.08
C GLU A 50 5.10 10.71 -19.41
N ALA A 51 6.42 10.92 -19.39
CA ALA A 51 7.25 10.99 -20.59
C ALA A 51 7.27 9.67 -21.39
N TYR A 52 7.19 8.53 -20.70
CA TYR A 52 7.04 7.22 -21.34
C TYR A 52 5.62 6.96 -21.87
N GLY A 53 4.62 7.77 -21.49
CA GLY A 53 3.22 7.51 -21.82
C GLY A 53 2.63 6.33 -21.04
N ALA A 54 3.20 5.98 -19.90
CA ALA A 54 2.79 4.84 -19.07
C ALA A 54 1.58 5.18 -18.17
N ALA A 55 0.45 5.57 -18.79
CA ALA A 55 -0.72 6.08 -18.08
C ALA A 55 -1.31 5.09 -17.06
N TYR A 56 -1.44 3.81 -17.44
CA TYR A 56 -1.98 2.78 -16.54
C TYR A 56 -1.07 2.52 -15.35
N THR A 57 0.25 2.46 -15.57
CA THR A 57 1.23 2.28 -14.49
C THR A 57 1.23 3.46 -13.52
N LEU A 58 1.17 4.68 -14.05
CA LEU A 58 1.07 5.89 -13.23
C LEU A 58 -0.22 5.88 -12.39
N SER A 59 -1.36 5.58 -13.03
CA SER A 59 -2.64 5.47 -12.34
C SER A 59 -2.59 4.41 -11.24
N GLU A 60 -2.03 3.24 -11.51
CA GLU A 60 -1.88 2.14 -10.55
C GLU A 60 -1.05 2.56 -9.32
N VAL A 61 0.07 3.26 -9.56
CA VAL A 61 0.97 3.75 -8.50
C VAL A 61 0.28 4.80 -7.63
N LEU A 62 -0.49 5.71 -8.24
CA LEU A 62 -1.17 6.80 -7.51
C LEU A 62 -2.43 6.37 -6.77
N THR A 63 -3.03 5.22 -7.11
CA THR A 63 -4.33 4.78 -6.59
C THR A 63 -4.21 3.49 -5.78
N ILE A 64 -4.34 2.33 -6.42
CA ILE A 64 -4.46 1.00 -5.79
C ILE A 64 -3.19 0.58 -5.02
N LYS A 65 -2.02 1.15 -5.34
CA LYS A 65 -0.76 0.94 -4.62
C LYS A 65 -0.47 1.99 -3.53
N SER A 66 -1.31 3.03 -3.42
CA SER A 66 -1.09 4.17 -2.52
C SER A 66 -2.24 4.33 -1.52
N ASP A 67 -3.28 5.09 -1.87
CA ASP A 67 -4.28 5.62 -0.93
C ASP A 67 -5.73 5.32 -1.32
N ASP A 68 -5.98 4.51 -2.35
CA ASP A 68 -7.31 3.97 -2.63
C ASP A 68 -7.61 2.79 -1.68
N ILE A 69 -8.33 3.07 -0.59
CA ILE A 69 -8.65 2.07 0.46
C ILE A 69 -9.44 0.89 -0.11
N VAL A 70 -10.44 1.15 -0.96
CA VAL A 70 -11.31 0.11 -1.50
C VAL A 70 -10.58 -0.63 -2.61
N GLY A 71 -9.92 0.11 -3.49
CA GLY A 71 -9.16 -0.43 -4.62
C GLY A 71 -8.05 -1.36 -4.18
N ARG A 72 -7.27 -1.02 -3.14
CA ARG A 72 -6.18 -1.88 -2.66
C ARG A 72 -6.67 -3.23 -2.13
N THR A 73 -7.77 -3.25 -1.37
CA THR A 73 -8.31 -4.48 -0.78
C THR A 73 -8.88 -5.40 -1.87
N LYS A 74 -9.64 -4.83 -2.82
CA LYS A 74 -10.15 -5.60 -3.96
C LYS A 74 -9.05 -6.08 -4.89
N THR A 75 -8.00 -5.28 -5.07
CA THR A 75 -6.83 -5.67 -5.87
C THR A 75 -6.10 -6.84 -5.21
N TYR A 76 -5.91 -6.80 -3.89
CA TYR A 76 -5.33 -7.91 -3.14
C TYR A 76 -6.15 -9.20 -3.30
N GLU A 77 -7.47 -9.10 -3.17
CA GLU A 77 -8.39 -10.21 -3.39
C GLU A 77 -8.34 -10.74 -4.84
N ALA A 78 -8.29 -9.84 -5.83
CA ALA A 78 -8.22 -10.20 -7.24
C ALA A 78 -6.91 -10.94 -7.57
N ILE A 79 -5.78 -10.49 -7.01
CA ILE A 79 -4.47 -11.14 -7.17
C ILE A 79 -4.51 -12.56 -6.59
N ILE A 80 -5.04 -12.74 -5.37
CA ILE A 80 -5.16 -14.07 -4.75
C ILE A 80 -6.05 -15.00 -5.59
N LYS A 81 -7.13 -14.46 -6.14
CA LYS A 81 -8.11 -15.24 -6.92
C LYS A 81 -7.75 -15.38 -8.40
N GLY A 82 -6.62 -14.82 -8.85
CA GLY A 82 -6.20 -14.82 -10.25
C GLY A 82 -7.21 -14.15 -11.20
N ARG A 83 -7.95 -13.15 -10.72
CA ARG A 83 -8.90 -12.37 -11.52
C ARG A 83 -8.26 -11.06 -11.98
N ASP A 84 -8.91 -10.42 -12.95
CA ASP A 84 -8.49 -9.10 -13.40
C ASP A 84 -8.61 -8.05 -12.28
N ILE A 85 -7.62 -7.15 -12.25
CA ILE A 85 -7.55 -6.05 -11.28
C ILE A 85 -8.70 -5.07 -11.57
N PRO A 86 -9.48 -4.66 -10.55
CA PRO A 86 -10.57 -3.72 -10.73
C PRO A 86 -10.08 -2.33 -11.16
N ALA A 87 -10.98 -1.54 -11.75
CA ALA A 87 -10.69 -0.16 -12.07
C ALA A 87 -10.41 0.67 -10.79
N PRO A 88 -9.40 1.55 -10.79
CA PRO A 88 -9.12 2.43 -9.65
C PRO A 88 -10.26 3.39 -9.30
N GLY A 89 -10.41 3.67 -8.02
CA GLY A 89 -11.33 4.66 -7.48
C GLY A 89 -10.73 6.06 -7.34
N VAL A 90 -11.39 6.89 -6.53
CA VAL A 90 -10.92 8.24 -6.19
C VAL A 90 -9.93 8.15 -5.01
N PRO A 91 -8.70 8.69 -5.14
CA PRO A 91 -7.73 8.74 -4.05
C PRO A 91 -8.25 9.44 -2.79
N GLU A 92 -7.89 8.92 -1.62
CA GLU A 92 -8.20 9.58 -0.35
C GLU A 92 -7.48 10.91 -0.19
N SER A 93 -6.25 11.05 -0.70
CA SER A 93 -5.55 12.34 -0.70
C SER A 93 -6.33 13.46 -1.40
N PHE A 94 -7.07 13.14 -2.46
CA PHE A 94 -7.94 14.10 -3.15
C PHE A 94 -9.17 14.46 -2.31
N ARG A 95 -9.76 13.49 -1.60
CA ARG A 95 -10.85 13.75 -0.67
C ARG A 95 -10.40 14.65 0.47
N VAL A 96 -9.24 14.38 1.05
CA VAL A 96 -8.64 15.23 2.10
C VAL A 96 -8.43 16.65 1.57
N LEU A 97 -7.81 16.80 0.40
CA LEU A 97 -7.60 18.11 -0.24
C LEU A 97 -8.91 18.90 -0.38
N LYS A 98 -9.97 18.26 -0.87
CA LYS A 98 -11.28 18.90 -1.05
C LYS A 98 -11.86 19.37 0.29
N HIS A 99 -11.78 18.55 1.34
CA HIS A 99 -12.23 18.94 2.68
C HIS A 99 -11.39 20.05 3.29
N GLU A 100 -10.07 20.06 3.06
CA GLU A 100 -9.18 21.14 3.51
C GLU A 100 -9.52 22.48 2.83
N LEU A 101 -9.84 22.48 1.53
CA LEU A 101 -10.30 23.68 0.83
C LEU A 101 -11.67 24.16 1.34
N GLN A 102 -12.60 23.24 1.60
CA GLN A 102 -13.90 23.57 2.18
C GLN A 102 -13.79 24.14 3.60
N ALA A 103 -12.80 23.71 4.39
CA ALA A 103 -12.51 24.29 5.71
C ALA A 103 -12.06 25.76 5.62
N LEU A 104 -11.49 26.18 4.48
CA LEU A 104 -11.15 27.57 4.18
C LEU A 104 -12.30 28.37 3.56
N ALA A 105 -13.52 27.84 3.59
CA ALA A 105 -14.71 28.41 2.95
C ALA A 105 -14.61 28.51 1.41
N ILE A 106 -13.79 27.66 0.79
CA ILE A 106 -13.74 27.49 -0.67
C ILE A 106 -14.63 26.32 -1.06
N ASP A 107 -15.71 26.60 -1.79
CA ASP A 107 -16.66 25.57 -2.22
C ASP A 107 -16.18 24.87 -3.50
N VAL A 108 -15.62 23.67 -3.34
CA VAL A 108 -15.14 22.83 -4.44
C VAL A 108 -16.17 21.74 -4.73
N LYS A 109 -16.68 21.75 -5.97
CA LYS A 109 -17.71 20.83 -6.46
C LYS A 109 -17.21 20.04 -7.67
N MET A 110 -17.51 18.75 -7.70
CA MET A 110 -17.30 17.92 -8.89
C MET A 110 -18.57 17.95 -9.74
N LEU A 111 -18.42 18.29 -11.02
CA LEU A 111 -19.50 18.36 -11.98
C LEU A 111 -19.34 17.23 -13.00
N ASP A 112 -20.47 16.63 -13.37
CA ASP A 112 -20.57 15.72 -14.51
C ASP A 112 -20.61 16.51 -15.84
N GLU A 113 -20.57 15.81 -16.98
CA GLU A 113 -20.67 16.39 -18.33
C GLU A 113 -21.92 17.26 -18.54
N ASN A 114 -22.96 17.05 -17.73
CA ASN A 114 -24.23 17.79 -17.76
C ASN A 114 -24.31 18.94 -16.73
N ASP A 115 -23.17 19.40 -16.19
CA ASP A 115 -23.07 20.41 -15.11
C ASP A 115 -23.86 20.02 -13.84
N LYS A 116 -24.08 18.72 -13.64
CA LYS A 116 -24.74 18.19 -12.44
C LYS A 116 -23.71 17.88 -11.38
N GLU A 117 -23.97 18.34 -10.16
CA GLU A 117 -23.09 18.08 -9.01
C GLU A 117 -23.09 16.60 -8.65
N ILE A 118 -21.88 16.02 -8.60
CA ILE A 118 -21.64 14.65 -8.16
C ILE A 118 -21.46 14.68 -6.64
N ASP A 119 -22.43 14.12 -5.92
CA ASP A 119 -22.39 14.02 -4.46
C ASP A 119 -21.31 13.01 -4.01
N MET A 120 -20.11 13.50 -3.69
CA MET A 120 -19.02 12.68 -3.11
C MET A 120 -19.42 11.92 -1.85
N LYS A 121 -20.33 12.47 -1.04
CA LYS A 121 -20.82 11.81 0.18
C LYS A 121 -21.49 10.47 -0.11
N LYS A 122 -22.15 10.33 -1.27
CA LYS A 122 -22.76 9.06 -1.67
C LYS A 122 -21.68 8.03 -1.98
N ILE A 123 -20.65 8.43 -2.72
CA ILE A 123 -19.50 7.60 -3.07
C ILE A 123 -18.78 7.12 -1.80
N GLU A 124 -18.50 8.02 -0.86
CA GLU A 124 -17.88 7.68 0.43
C GLU A 124 -18.72 6.66 1.22
N THR A 125 -20.05 6.84 1.28
CA THR A 125 -20.91 5.87 1.97
C THR A 125 -20.98 4.51 1.28
N GLU A 126 -20.87 4.48 -0.05
CA GLU A 126 -20.81 3.23 -0.82
C GLU A 126 -19.48 2.51 -0.61
N ASP A 127 -18.38 3.24 -0.60
CA ASP A 127 -17.05 2.72 -0.30
C ASP A 127 -17.00 2.09 1.10
N VAL A 128 -17.54 2.77 2.11
CA VAL A 128 -17.63 2.22 3.47
C VAL A 128 -18.45 0.93 3.51
N LYS A 129 -19.59 0.87 2.81
CA LYS A 129 -20.39 -0.37 2.71
C LYS A 129 -19.63 -1.49 2.02
N GLN A 130 -18.85 -1.17 0.99
CA GLN A 130 -18.06 -2.16 0.27
C GLN A 130 -16.92 -2.69 1.13
N ILE A 131 -16.27 -1.86 1.94
CA ILE A 131 -15.24 -2.32 2.90
C ILE A 131 -15.84 -3.30 3.90
N VAL A 132 -16.98 -2.96 4.52
CA VAL A 132 -17.68 -3.83 5.48
C VAL A 132 -18.11 -5.15 4.83
N ALA A 133 -18.58 -5.11 3.57
CA ALA A 133 -18.94 -6.32 2.84
C ALA A 133 -17.72 -7.21 2.55
N VAL A 134 -16.58 -6.61 2.22
CA VAL A 134 -15.34 -7.35 1.97
C VAL A 134 -14.82 -7.98 3.27
N GLU A 135 -14.80 -7.25 4.38
CA GLU A 135 -14.43 -7.78 5.70
C GLU A 135 -15.30 -8.98 6.09
N ALA A 136 -16.63 -8.87 5.94
CA ALA A 136 -17.55 -9.97 6.22
C ALA A 136 -17.33 -11.21 5.34
N THR A 137 -16.80 -11.06 4.12
CA THR A 137 -16.46 -12.22 3.26
C THR A 137 -15.12 -12.87 3.60
N ILE A 138 -14.22 -12.15 4.27
CA ILE A 138 -12.92 -12.66 4.72
C ILE A 138 -13.11 -13.51 5.98
N ASP A 139 -13.95 -13.06 6.92
CA ASP A 139 -14.28 -13.79 8.16
C ASP A 139 -15.01 -15.14 7.94
N HIS A 140 -15.45 -15.44 6.71
CA HIS A 140 -16.07 -16.73 6.35
C HIS A 140 -15.11 -17.68 5.61
N LYS A 141 -13.81 -17.37 5.54
CA LYS A 141 -12.80 -18.16 4.79
C LYS A 141 -11.62 -18.69 5.60
N ASP A 142 -11.66 -18.59 6.93
CA ASP A 142 -10.62 -19.14 7.83
C ASP A 142 -10.44 -20.67 7.73
N GLU A 143 -11.23 -21.40 6.93
CA GLU A 143 -11.07 -22.84 6.70
C GLU A 143 -10.10 -23.21 5.55
N ILE A 144 -9.60 -22.28 4.73
CA ILE A 144 -8.74 -22.63 3.56
C ILE A 144 -7.23 -22.51 3.87
N VAL A 145 -6.85 -21.87 4.98
CA VAL A 145 -5.43 -21.60 5.29
C VAL A 145 -4.67 -22.88 5.71
N THR A 146 -5.36 -23.92 6.19
CA THR A 146 -4.70 -25.15 6.67
C THR A 146 -4.10 -26.02 5.57
N GLU A 147 -4.49 -25.87 4.30
CA GLU A 147 -4.01 -26.74 3.21
C GLU A 147 -2.80 -26.16 2.45
N ALA A 148 -2.46 -24.87 2.65
CA ALA A 148 -1.41 -24.20 1.88
C ALA A 148 -0.05 -24.11 2.59
N GLU A 149 0.04 -24.51 3.86
CA GLU A 149 1.31 -24.55 4.60
C GLU A 149 2.18 -25.77 4.25
N ASP A 150 1.60 -26.83 3.67
CA ASP A 150 2.27 -28.12 3.42
C ASP A 150 3.18 -28.18 2.17
N GLU A 151 3.25 -27.13 1.34
CA GLU A 151 4.00 -27.15 0.06
C GLU A 151 5.11 -26.08 -0.08
N LEU A 152 5.74 -25.65 1.02
CA LEU A 152 7.00 -24.91 0.93
C LEU A 152 8.20 -25.88 0.91
N PRO A 153 9.02 -25.92 -0.15
CA PRO A 153 10.19 -26.78 -0.18
C PRO A 153 11.22 -26.34 0.87
N GLU A 154 11.67 -27.28 1.71
CA GLU A 154 12.61 -27.17 2.84
C GLU A 154 14.06 -26.73 2.49
N ALA A 155 14.26 -25.96 1.43
CA ALA A 155 15.59 -25.62 0.93
C ALA A 155 15.88 -24.11 1.04
N ILE A 156 15.87 -23.54 2.25
CA ILE A 156 16.71 -22.44 2.77
C ILE A 156 16.60 -22.48 4.31
N VAL A 157 17.12 -23.54 4.94
CA VAL A 157 17.40 -23.52 6.39
C VAL A 157 18.85 -23.93 6.58
N GLY A 158 19.71 -22.92 6.41
CA GLY A 158 21.15 -23.00 6.65
C GLY A 158 21.57 -21.72 7.35
N PHE A 159 20.99 -21.47 8.52
CA PHE A 159 21.48 -20.47 9.46
C PHE A 159 21.52 -21.15 10.82
N ASP A 160 22.73 -21.47 11.25
CA ASP A 160 23.03 -22.11 12.53
C ASP A 160 22.48 -21.25 13.69
N GLU A 161 21.75 -21.88 14.60
CA GLU A 161 21.17 -21.31 15.83
C GLU A 161 22.21 -20.95 16.90
N GLU A 162 23.51 -21.05 16.62
CA GLU A 162 24.57 -20.96 17.64
C GLU A 162 25.02 -19.51 17.99
N ASP A 163 24.61 -18.48 17.25
CA ASP A 163 25.12 -17.11 17.48
C ASP A 163 24.33 -16.28 18.52
N TYR A 164 23.32 -16.85 19.20
CA TYR A 164 22.51 -16.14 20.19
C TYR A 164 23.01 -16.22 21.64
N SER A 165 24.11 -16.91 21.94
CA SER A 165 24.55 -17.09 23.34
C SER A 165 25.48 -16.03 23.93
N ASP A 166 25.87 -14.97 23.21
CA ASP A 166 26.93 -14.05 23.70
C ASP A 166 26.46 -12.76 24.39
N TYR A 167 25.16 -12.58 24.65
CA TYR A 167 24.73 -11.52 25.58
C TYR A 167 24.66 -12.04 27.01
N GLY A 168 25.81 -12.56 27.45
CA GLY A 168 26.11 -12.82 28.85
C GLY A 168 26.27 -11.50 29.61
N THR A 169 25.48 -11.39 30.68
CA THR A 169 25.62 -10.51 31.83
C THR A 169 27.06 -10.12 32.14
N LYS A 170 27.36 -8.82 32.15
CA LYS A 170 28.46 -8.25 32.94
C LYS A 170 28.01 -6.97 33.66
N GLU A 171 27.98 -7.13 34.98
CA GLU A 171 28.12 -6.18 36.11
C GLU A 171 27.97 -4.67 35.86
#